data_AF-A0A8T7HSI0-F1
#
_entry.id   AF-A0A8T7HSI0-F1
#
_cell.length_a   1.000
_cell.length_b   1.000
_cell.length_c   1.000
_cell.angle_alpha   90.00
_cell.angle_beta   90.00
_cell.angle_gamma   90.00
#
_symmetry.space_group_name_H-M   'P 1'
#
loop_
_entity.id
_entity.type
_entity.pdbx_description
1 polymer ?
#
loop_
_entity_poly.entity_id
_entity_poly.type
_entity_poly.pdbx_seq_one_letter_code
_entity_poly.pdbx_strand_id
1 'polypeptide(L)'
;MKKELMLLIAFLAIFSLSCTKQPEQIACTMDAKVCPDGTAFGRDPNNNCEFPVCPDEKPIPVEPDGGIGLTNPYVRYVSTDKAECTTLLFQCIPGSSPFFDDTGCGCKADEPKKYVSNDLDECSRIRYMCEESRIPFSDEDGCGCEFTFEEEKPSEGKLAAIDCTEEQRNKLCTKEYIPVCGWFNQDIQCVKYPCAADYGNKCTACTDEKVGYYTEGKCPTDSDTVLK
;
A
#
# COMPACT_ATOMS: atom_id res chain seq x y z
N MET A 1 20.95 -46.17 52.79
CA MET A 1 20.73 -44.71 52.70
C MET A 1 21.33 -44.08 51.44
N LYS A 2 22.62 -44.28 51.10
CA LYS A 2 23.23 -43.68 49.90
C LYS A 2 22.65 -44.17 48.54
N LYS A 3 22.22 -45.43 48.42
CA LYS A 3 21.59 -45.97 47.20
C LYS A 3 20.17 -45.45 46.96
N GLU A 4 19.36 -45.37 48.03
CA GLU A 4 18.01 -44.77 48.03
C GLU A 4 18.07 -43.28 47.65
N LEU A 5 19.05 -42.55 48.19
CA LEU A 5 19.27 -41.13 47.87
C LEU A 5 19.72 -40.92 46.41
N MET A 6 20.57 -41.80 45.86
CA MET A 6 21.01 -41.73 44.46
C MET A 6 19.88 -42.03 43.47
N LEU A 7 18.96 -42.95 43.81
CA LEU A 7 17.78 -43.25 42.99
C LEU A 7 16.80 -42.07 42.95
N LEU A 8 16.58 -41.39 44.09
CA LEU A 8 15.74 -40.20 44.16
C LEU A 8 16.30 -39.02 43.35
N ILE A 9 17.62 -38.80 43.37
CA ILE A 9 18.27 -37.74 42.58
C ILE A 9 18.21 -38.05 41.08
N ALA A 10 18.34 -39.32 40.69
CA ALA A 10 18.20 -39.74 39.28
C ALA A 10 16.77 -39.54 38.76
N PHE A 11 15.73 -39.87 39.55
CA PHE A 11 14.34 -39.64 39.15
C PHE A 11 13.99 -38.15 39.03
N LEU A 12 14.53 -37.28 39.90
CA LEU A 12 14.35 -35.84 39.79
C LEU A 12 15.06 -35.25 38.55
N ALA A 13 16.24 -35.76 38.19
CA ALA A 13 16.97 -35.32 36.99
C ALA A 13 16.27 -35.75 35.67
N ILE A 14 15.60 -36.91 35.66
CA ILE A 14 14.85 -37.40 34.49
C ILE A 14 13.59 -36.55 34.25
N PHE A 15 12.97 -36.00 35.31
CA PHE A 15 11.81 -35.11 35.17
C PHE A 15 12.17 -33.71 34.64
N SER A 16 13.41 -33.26 34.84
CA SER A 16 13.89 -31.96 34.36
C SER A 16 14.38 -31.93 32.89
N LEU A 17 14.46 -33.08 32.19
CA LEU A 17 14.93 -33.13 30.80
C LEU A 17 13.82 -33.11 29.72
N SER A 18 12.54 -33.02 30.10
CA SER A 18 11.46 -32.84 29.12
C SER A 18 11.19 -31.35 28.85
N CYS A 19 12.14 -30.69 28.17
CA CYS A 19 11.86 -29.45 27.45
C CYS A 19 11.10 -29.83 26.16
N THR A 20 9.79 -30.08 26.25
CA THR A 20 8.96 -30.17 25.05
C THR A 20 8.87 -28.78 24.45
N LYS A 21 9.52 -28.55 23.30
CA LYS A 21 9.32 -27.39 22.44
C LYS A 21 7.81 -27.25 22.20
N GLN A 22 7.16 -26.24 22.80
CA GLN A 22 5.75 -25.97 22.50
C GLN A 22 5.64 -25.53 21.04
N PRO A 23 4.58 -25.94 20.32
CA PRO A 23 4.30 -25.37 19.01
C PRO A 23 4.10 -23.88 19.19
N GLU A 24 4.88 -23.10 18.44
CA GLU A 24 4.77 -21.65 18.37
C GLU A 24 3.36 -21.31 17.86
N GLN A 25 2.52 -20.78 18.74
CA GLN A 25 1.18 -20.35 18.33
C GLN A 25 1.33 -19.06 17.53
N ILE A 26 1.23 -19.18 16.21
CA ILE A 26 1.17 -18.03 15.30
C ILE A 26 -0.17 -17.33 15.55
N ALA A 27 -0.10 -16.17 16.20
CA ALA A 27 -1.25 -15.32 16.42
C ALA A 27 -1.38 -14.34 15.25
N CYS A 28 -2.47 -14.46 14.49
CA CYS A 28 -2.82 -13.52 13.44
C CYS A 28 -3.76 -12.43 13.97
N THR A 29 -3.80 -11.29 13.28
CA THR A 29 -4.83 -10.27 13.52
C THR A 29 -6.21 -10.79 13.09
N MET A 30 -7.27 -10.25 13.69
CA MET A 30 -8.67 -10.70 13.48
C MET A 30 -9.40 -9.95 12.36
N ASP A 31 -8.66 -9.37 11.42
CA ASP A 31 -9.20 -8.76 10.22
C ASP A 31 -9.76 -9.82 9.25
N ALA A 32 -10.72 -9.39 8.44
CA ALA A 32 -11.40 -10.22 7.45
C ALA A 32 -11.32 -9.58 6.06
N LYS A 33 -10.93 -10.36 5.06
CA LYS A 33 -11.03 -10.00 3.63
C LYS A 33 -12.38 -10.50 3.11
N VAL A 34 -13.16 -9.60 2.53
CA VAL A 34 -14.42 -9.94 1.86
C VAL A 34 -14.17 -10.01 0.35
N CYS A 35 -14.54 -11.13 -0.25
CA CYS A 35 -14.43 -11.41 -1.66
C CYS A 35 -15.60 -10.80 -2.46
N PRO A 36 -15.47 -10.60 -3.79
CA PRO A 36 -16.54 -10.06 -4.63
C PRO A 36 -17.85 -10.87 -4.63
N ASP A 37 -17.77 -12.17 -4.34
CA ASP A 37 -18.91 -13.09 -4.17
C ASP A 37 -19.61 -12.92 -2.80
N GLY A 38 -19.04 -12.10 -1.90
CA GLY A 38 -19.50 -11.86 -0.54
C GLY A 38 -18.90 -12.82 0.50
N THR A 39 -18.05 -13.78 0.10
CA THR A 39 -17.36 -14.69 1.02
C THR A 39 -16.36 -13.93 1.87
N ALA A 40 -16.34 -14.12 3.19
CA ALA A 40 -15.39 -13.48 4.10
C ALA A 40 -14.38 -14.49 4.64
N PHE A 41 -13.08 -14.18 4.51
CA PHE A 41 -11.99 -14.98 5.06
C PHE A 41 -11.23 -14.21 6.13
N GLY A 42 -10.86 -14.91 7.21
CA GLY A 42 -9.84 -14.45 8.14
C GLY A 42 -8.43 -14.84 7.67
N ARG A 43 -7.41 -14.37 8.39
CA ARG A 43 -6.01 -14.76 8.17
C ARG A 43 -5.79 -16.25 8.47
N ASP A 44 -4.99 -16.94 7.65
CA ASP A 44 -4.64 -18.34 7.84
C ASP A 44 -3.32 -18.50 8.62
N PRO A 45 -3.33 -19.02 9.86
CA PRO A 45 -2.11 -19.26 10.64
C PRO A 45 -1.13 -20.23 9.98
N ASN A 46 -1.60 -21.08 9.06
CA ASN A 46 -0.75 -22.01 8.32
C ASN A 46 -0.16 -21.40 7.04
N ASN A 47 -0.64 -20.21 6.65
CA ASN A 47 -0.16 -19.46 5.49
C ASN A 47 0.38 -18.10 5.91
N ASN A 48 1.22 -18.08 6.96
CA ASN A 48 1.88 -16.87 7.45
C ASN A 48 0.92 -15.68 7.73
N CYS A 49 -0.30 -15.98 8.20
CA CYS A 49 -1.36 -15.00 8.43
C CYS A 49 -1.84 -14.26 7.17
N GLU A 50 -1.67 -14.83 5.97
CA GLU A 50 -2.23 -14.30 4.73
C GLU A 50 -3.70 -14.71 4.54
N PHE A 51 -4.43 -13.95 3.73
CA PHE A 51 -5.79 -14.30 3.35
C PHE A 51 -5.80 -15.36 2.23
N PRO A 52 -6.74 -16.30 2.25
CA PRO A 52 -7.07 -17.14 1.09
C PRO A 52 -7.44 -16.31 -0.15
N VAL A 53 -7.19 -16.89 -1.33
CA VAL A 53 -7.60 -16.34 -2.63
C VAL A 53 -9.12 -16.45 -2.79
N CYS A 54 -9.75 -15.47 -3.43
CA CYS A 54 -11.21 -15.48 -3.62
C CYS A 54 -11.66 -16.47 -4.71
N PRO A 55 -12.81 -17.15 -4.58
CA PRO A 55 -13.27 -18.17 -5.52
C PRO A 55 -13.45 -17.67 -6.97
N ASP A 56 -13.85 -16.41 -7.14
CA ASP A 56 -14.08 -15.75 -8.43
C ASP A 56 -12.94 -14.81 -8.84
N GLU A 57 -11.85 -14.74 -8.07
CA GLU A 57 -10.59 -14.26 -8.62
C GLU A 57 -10.15 -15.34 -9.62
N LYS A 58 -10.58 -15.21 -10.90
CA LYS A 58 -9.95 -15.96 -11.99
C LYS A 58 -8.45 -15.83 -11.75
N PRO A 59 -7.69 -16.92 -11.62
CA PRO A 59 -6.26 -16.82 -11.49
C PRO A 59 -5.78 -15.99 -12.67
N ILE A 60 -5.35 -14.76 -12.39
CA ILE A 60 -4.43 -14.09 -13.29
C ILE A 60 -3.31 -15.12 -13.43
N PRO A 61 -2.91 -15.52 -14.64
CA PRO A 61 -1.87 -16.52 -14.80
C PRO A 61 -0.61 -16.06 -14.05
N VAL A 62 -0.43 -16.57 -12.83
CA VAL A 62 0.77 -16.32 -12.04
C VAL A 62 1.74 -17.39 -12.51
N GLU A 63 2.66 -17.00 -13.39
CA GLU A 63 3.83 -17.84 -13.66
C GLU A 63 4.59 -18.10 -12.33
N PRO A 64 5.35 -19.21 -12.23
CA PRO A 64 6.07 -19.60 -11.00
C PRO A 64 7.07 -18.56 -10.47
N ASP A 65 7.35 -17.48 -11.23
CA ASP A 65 8.21 -16.36 -10.85
C ASP A 65 7.45 -15.07 -10.45
N GLY A 66 6.11 -15.11 -10.35
CA GLY A 66 5.32 -14.04 -9.74
C GLY A 66 5.13 -12.75 -10.56
N GLY A 67 5.34 -12.78 -11.89
CA GLY A 67 5.26 -11.58 -12.73
C GLY A 67 4.15 -11.55 -13.76
N ILE A 68 3.23 -10.59 -13.60
CA ILE A 68 2.32 -10.10 -14.65
C ILE A 68 3.07 -9.12 -15.57
N GLY A 69 3.77 -9.56 -16.62
CA GLY A 69 4.42 -8.63 -17.56
C GLY A 69 5.33 -7.57 -16.89
N LEU A 70 5.96 -7.93 -15.77
CA LEU A 70 6.62 -7.02 -14.82
C LEU A 70 7.83 -6.23 -15.36
N THR A 71 8.22 -6.35 -16.63
CA THR A 71 9.25 -5.47 -17.19
C THR A 71 8.69 -4.12 -17.63
N ASN A 72 7.38 -4.02 -17.88
CA ASN A 72 6.79 -2.80 -18.38
C ASN A 72 5.52 -2.42 -17.59
N PRO A 73 5.61 -1.45 -16.66
CA PRO A 73 4.45 -0.98 -15.89
C PRO A 73 3.37 -0.30 -16.75
N TYR A 74 3.67 -0.04 -18.02
CA TYR A 74 2.79 0.62 -18.98
C TYR A 74 2.00 -0.38 -19.84
N VAL A 75 1.96 -1.66 -19.46
CA VAL A 75 1.20 -2.72 -20.14
C VAL A 75 0.44 -3.56 -19.11
N ARG A 76 -0.87 -3.73 -19.32
CA ARG A 76 -1.72 -4.65 -18.54
C ARG A 76 -2.37 -5.65 -19.49
N TYR A 77 -2.05 -6.93 -19.34
CA TYR A 77 -2.75 -8.00 -20.05
C TYR A 77 -4.14 -8.24 -19.45
N VAL A 78 -5.11 -8.45 -20.34
CA VAL A 78 -6.48 -8.84 -19.98
C VAL A 78 -6.65 -10.36 -20.15
N SER A 79 -6.06 -10.94 -21.19
CA SER A 79 -5.94 -12.39 -21.34
C SER A 79 -4.63 -12.75 -22.04
N THR A 80 -4.04 -13.87 -21.63
CA THR A 80 -2.88 -14.51 -22.30
C THR A 80 -3.34 -15.62 -23.26
N ASP A 81 -4.63 -15.95 -23.27
CA ASP A 81 -5.20 -16.87 -24.25
C ASP A 81 -5.57 -16.11 -25.53
N LYS A 82 -4.82 -16.38 -26.59
CA LYS A 82 -5.04 -15.78 -27.91
C LYS A 82 -6.43 -16.05 -28.48
N ALA A 83 -7.00 -17.23 -28.20
CA ALA A 83 -8.34 -17.56 -28.66
C ALA A 83 -9.39 -16.71 -27.93
N GLU A 84 -9.24 -16.54 -26.61
CA GLU A 84 -10.12 -15.65 -25.83
C GLU A 84 -10.03 -14.22 -26.34
N CYS A 85 -8.81 -13.72 -26.62
CA CYS A 85 -8.58 -12.37 -27.12
C CYS A 85 -9.34 -12.01 -28.40
N THR A 86 -9.71 -13.00 -29.23
CA THR A 86 -10.50 -12.74 -30.46
C THR A 86 -11.97 -12.47 -30.19
N THR A 87 -12.47 -12.89 -29.04
CA THR A 87 -13.90 -12.80 -28.66
C THR A 87 -14.14 -11.87 -27.49
N LEU A 88 -13.07 -11.53 -26.75
CA LEU A 88 -13.14 -10.68 -25.59
C LEU A 88 -13.34 -9.21 -25.99
N LEU A 89 -14.41 -8.61 -25.47
CA LEU A 89 -14.61 -7.17 -25.56
C LEU A 89 -14.16 -6.53 -24.25
N PHE A 90 -13.02 -5.86 -24.26
CA PHE A 90 -12.48 -5.13 -23.11
C PHE A 90 -12.33 -3.64 -23.42
N GLN A 91 -12.57 -2.81 -22.41
CA GLN A 91 -12.37 -1.37 -22.47
C GLN A 91 -11.13 -1.01 -21.67
N CYS A 92 -10.33 -0.09 -22.20
CA CYS A 92 -9.17 0.45 -21.52
C CYS A 92 -9.53 1.76 -20.81
N ILE A 93 -8.86 2.04 -19.71
CA ILE A 93 -9.01 3.32 -18.99
C ILE A 93 -8.51 4.48 -19.87
N PRO A 94 -9.00 5.72 -19.65
CA PRO A 94 -8.52 6.89 -20.40
C PRO A 94 -6.99 7.00 -20.37
N GLY A 95 -6.38 7.29 -21.52
CA GLY A 95 -4.91 7.35 -21.68
C GLY A 95 -4.25 6.00 -21.97
N SER A 96 -5.03 4.95 -22.22
CA SER A 96 -4.53 3.67 -22.70
C SER A 96 -5.38 3.11 -23.84
N SER A 97 -4.71 2.40 -24.75
CA SER A 97 -5.33 1.77 -25.92
C SER A 97 -5.22 0.25 -25.87
N PRO A 98 -6.19 -0.47 -26.48
CA PRO A 98 -6.09 -1.91 -26.66
C PRO A 98 -4.85 -2.29 -27.48
N PHE A 99 -4.19 -3.38 -27.10
CA PHE A 99 -3.12 -4.00 -27.85
C PHE A 99 -3.28 -5.52 -27.90
N PHE A 100 -2.64 -6.12 -28.90
CA PHE A 100 -2.59 -7.57 -29.14
C PHE A 100 -1.16 -7.92 -29.56
N ASP A 101 -0.57 -8.92 -28.93
CA ASP A 101 0.79 -9.38 -29.22
C ASP A 101 0.91 -10.91 -29.15
N ASP A 102 2.13 -11.42 -29.21
CA ASP A 102 2.41 -12.85 -29.15
C ASP A 102 2.14 -13.48 -27.78
N THR A 103 1.96 -12.68 -26.74
CA THR A 103 1.64 -13.13 -25.38
C THR A 103 0.13 -13.14 -25.15
N GLY A 104 -0.60 -12.19 -25.73
CA GLY A 104 -2.06 -12.10 -25.56
C GLY A 104 -2.62 -10.75 -25.99
N CYS A 105 -3.57 -10.24 -25.20
CA CYS A 105 -4.21 -8.95 -25.43
C CYS A 105 -4.43 -8.21 -24.13
N GLY A 106 -4.47 -6.88 -24.22
CA GLY A 106 -4.82 -6.04 -23.09
C GLY A 106 -4.73 -4.56 -23.39
N CYS A 107 -4.43 -3.76 -22.37
CA CYS A 107 -4.32 -2.30 -22.47
C CYS A 107 -2.87 -1.84 -22.30
N LYS A 108 -2.45 -0.89 -23.14
CA LYS A 108 -1.12 -0.28 -23.10
C LYS A 108 -1.26 1.23 -23.00
N ALA A 109 -0.44 1.87 -22.17
CA ALA A 109 -0.44 3.33 -22.05
C ALA A 109 -0.11 3.98 -23.40
N ASP A 110 -0.90 4.97 -23.80
CA ASP A 110 -0.68 5.71 -25.05
C ASP A 110 0.59 6.57 -24.95
N GLU A 111 0.77 7.20 -23.78
CA GLU A 111 1.92 8.04 -23.46
C GLU A 111 2.40 7.74 -22.03
N PRO A 112 3.41 6.85 -21.88
CA PRO A 112 3.91 6.39 -20.61
C PRO A 112 4.35 7.50 -19.65
N LYS A 113 5.10 8.48 -20.17
CA LYS A 113 5.66 9.60 -19.42
C LYS A 113 5.44 10.88 -20.19
N LYS A 114 5.04 11.93 -19.47
CA LYS A 114 4.90 13.30 -19.97
C LYS A 114 5.72 14.22 -19.08
N TYR A 115 6.83 14.74 -19.60
CA TYR A 115 7.71 15.64 -18.87
C TYR A 115 7.07 17.03 -18.72
N VAL A 116 7.18 17.58 -17.52
CA VAL A 116 6.83 18.97 -17.22
C VAL A 116 8.06 19.85 -17.39
N SER A 117 9.22 19.38 -16.93
CA SER A 117 10.52 19.98 -17.21
C SER A 117 11.60 18.92 -17.30
N ASN A 118 12.63 19.20 -18.10
CA ASN A 118 13.87 18.41 -18.19
C ASN A 118 15.03 19.08 -17.42
N ASP A 119 14.76 20.20 -16.71
CA ASP A 119 15.71 20.88 -15.85
C ASP A 119 15.52 20.41 -14.40
N LEU A 120 16.52 19.72 -13.84
CA LEU A 120 16.47 19.18 -12.48
C LEU A 120 16.38 20.27 -11.39
N ASP A 121 16.99 21.43 -11.61
CA ASP A 121 16.90 22.56 -10.69
C ASP A 121 15.51 23.17 -10.74
N GLU A 122 14.88 23.23 -11.91
CA GLU A 122 13.49 23.65 -12.06
C GLU A 122 12.54 22.65 -11.38
N CYS A 123 12.73 21.35 -11.62
CA CYS A 123 11.99 20.26 -11.00
C CYS A 123 12.00 20.29 -9.47
N SER A 124 13.08 20.79 -8.86
CA SER A 124 13.17 20.96 -7.40
C SER A 124 12.29 22.09 -6.84
N ARG A 125 11.82 23.02 -7.70
CA ARG A 125 11.10 24.25 -7.30
C ARG A 125 9.66 24.27 -7.79
N ILE A 126 9.34 23.59 -8.89
CA ILE A 126 7.99 23.58 -9.45
C ILE A 126 7.11 22.57 -8.72
N ARG A 127 5.85 22.93 -8.52
CA ARG A 127 4.80 22.04 -8.03
C ARG A 127 3.75 21.91 -9.13
N TYR A 128 3.53 20.69 -9.61
CA TYR A 128 2.54 20.39 -10.63
C TYR A 128 1.64 19.24 -10.19
N MET A 129 0.42 19.23 -10.72
CA MET A 129 -0.55 18.18 -10.52
C MET A 129 -0.72 17.43 -11.85
N CYS A 130 -0.91 16.12 -11.76
CA CYS A 130 -1.13 15.28 -12.92
C CYS A 130 -2.62 15.16 -13.22
N GLU A 131 -2.95 15.01 -14.51
CA GLU A 131 -4.30 14.70 -14.98
C GLU A 131 -4.70 13.26 -14.58
N GLU A 132 -5.99 12.92 -14.74
CA GLU A 132 -6.55 11.62 -14.34
C GLU A 132 -5.70 10.42 -14.82
N SER A 133 -5.57 9.40 -13.97
CA SER A 133 -4.78 8.17 -14.20
C SER A 133 -3.27 8.39 -14.41
N ARG A 134 -2.73 9.55 -14.00
CA ARG A 134 -1.29 9.82 -13.97
C ARG A 134 -0.81 10.21 -12.57
N ILE A 135 0.43 9.84 -12.26
CA ILE A 135 1.10 10.15 -11.01
C ILE A 135 2.38 10.95 -11.27
N PRO A 136 2.80 11.83 -10.35
CA PRO A 136 4.04 12.57 -10.51
C PRO A 136 5.24 11.61 -10.39
N PHE A 137 6.20 11.79 -11.29
CA PHE A 137 7.50 11.12 -11.26
C PHE A 137 8.64 12.14 -11.32
N SER A 138 9.83 11.73 -10.90
CA SER A 138 11.08 12.43 -11.13
C SER A 138 12.18 11.40 -11.36
N ASP A 139 12.96 11.58 -12.41
CA ASP A 139 14.07 10.71 -12.78
C ASP A 139 15.30 11.54 -13.18
N GLU A 140 16.30 10.89 -13.76
CA GLU A 140 17.56 11.54 -14.16
C GLU A 140 17.40 12.52 -15.33
N ASP A 141 16.32 12.38 -16.11
CA ASP A 141 16.05 13.21 -17.28
C ASP A 141 15.15 14.41 -16.96
N GLY A 142 14.44 14.38 -15.82
CA GLY A 142 13.56 15.47 -15.41
C GLY A 142 12.45 15.05 -14.46
N CYS A 143 11.35 15.79 -14.54
CA CYS A 143 10.15 15.52 -13.74
C CYS A 143 8.91 15.70 -14.59
N GLY A 144 7.90 14.88 -14.30
CA GLY A 144 6.63 14.99 -14.99
C GLY A 144 5.57 14.07 -14.42
N CYS A 145 4.66 13.66 -15.29
CA CYS A 145 3.54 12.77 -14.98
C CYS A 145 3.68 11.46 -15.75
N GLU A 146 3.62 10.33 -15.05
CA GLU A 146 3.65 9.01 -15.64
C GLU A 146 2.30 8.33 -15.50
N PHE A 147 1.96 7.49 -16.47
CA PHE A 147 0.70 6.77 -16.52
C PHE A 147 0.69 5.60 -15.53
N THR A 148 -0.45 5.37 -14.87
CA THR A 148 -0.65 4.21 -14.00
C THR A 148 -1.97 3.49 -14.29
N PHE A 149 -1.93 2.16 -14.25
CA PHE A 149 -3.12 1.30 -14.31
C PHE A 149 -3.72 1.01 -12.92
N GLU A 150 -3.18 1.61 -11.87
CA GLU A 150 -3.80 1.60 -10.55
C GLU A 150 -5.09 2.42 -10.63
N GLU A 151 -6.20 1.73 -10.91
CA GLU A 151 -7.53 2.22 -10.55
C GLU A 151 -7.50 2.58 -9.07
N GLU A 152 -8.15 3.68 -8.70
CA GLU A 152 -8.34 4.11 -7.31
C GLU A 152 -8.95 2.98 -6.45
N LYS A 153 -8.11 2.05 -5.98
CA LYS A 153 -8.22 1.52 -4.64
C LYS A 153 -7.39 2.47 -3.80
N PRO A 154 -7.93 3.05 -2.72
CA PRO A 154 -7.09 3.70 -1.73
C PRO A 154 -6.03 2.67 -1.36
N SER A 155 -4.81 2.90 -1.81
CA SER A 155 -3.70 2.01 -1.54
C SER A 155 -3.60 1.90 -0.02
N GLU A 156 -3.78 0.72 0.53
CA GLU A 156 -3.22 0.39 1.83
C GLU A 156 -1.71 0.67 1.71
N GLY A 157 -1.28 1.86 2.14
CA GLY A 157 0.13 2.22 2.23
C GLY A 157 0.58 3.54 1.58
N LYS A 158 -0.23 4.23 0.78
CA LYS A 158 0.08 5.61 0.37
C LYS A 158 -1.07 6.49 0.82
N LEU A 159 -0.84 7.18 1.93
CA LEU A 159 -1.83 8.01 2.58
C LEU A 159 -2.31 9.07 1.58
N ALA A 160 -3.55 8.94 1.11
CA ALA A 160 -4.16 9.96 0.28
C ALA A 160 -4.17 11.27 1.07
N ALA A 161 -3.57 12.32 0.50
CA ALA A 161 -3.61 13.66 1.07
C ALA A 161 -5.03 14.21 0.87
N ILE A 162 -5.72 14.49 1.97
CA ILE A 162 -7.08 15.00 1.98
C ILE A 162 -7.04 16.45 2.47
N ASP A 163 -7.41 17.38 1.60
CA ASP A 163 -7.43 18.82 1.91
C ASP A 163 -8.48 19.16 2.97
N CYS A 164 -8.11 20.05 3.89
CA CYS A 164 -9.03 20.57 4.90
C CYS A 164 -9.94 21.64 4.31
N THR A 165 -11.22 21.31 4.13
CA THR A 165 -12.24 22.26 3.66
C THR A 165 -12.72 23.18 4.78
N GLU A 166 -13.29 24.34 4.42
CA GLU A 166 -13.89 25.28 5.38
C GLU A 166 -14.95 24.63 6.27
N GLU A 167 -15.72 23.67 5.74
CA GLU A 167 -16.70 22.92 6.52
C GLU A 167 -16.04 22.02 7.58
N GLN A 168 -14.87 21.45 7.28
CA GLN A 168 -14.14 20.60 8.22
C GLN A 168 -13.45 21.40 9.33
N ARG A 169 -13.33 22.73 9.18
CA ARG A 169 -12.81 23.62 10.24
C ARG A 169 -13.81 23.87 11.38
N ASN A 170 -14.93 23.12 11.40
CA ASN A 170 -15.91 23.11 12.48
C ASN A 170 -15.23 22.92 13.85
N LYS A 171 -15.32 23.93 14.73
CA LYS A 171 -14.65 24.00 16.04
C LYS A 171 -15.07 22.93 17.06
N LEU A 172 -15.96 22.00 16.71
CA LEU A 172 -16.50 20.97 17.58
C LEU A 172 -16.09 19.59 17.05
N CYS A 173 -15.03 19.03 17.63
CA CYS A 173 -14.56 17.68 17.30
C CYS A 173 -15.04 16.64 18.31
N THR A 174 -15.36 15.45 17.81
CA THR A 174 -15.54 14.26 18.65
C THR A 174 -14.20 13.83 19.25
N LYS A 175 -14.23 13.14 20.40
CA LYS A 175 -13.04 12.61 21.08
C LYS A 175 -12.60 11.24 20.57
N GLU A 176 -12.89 10.96 19.31
CA GLU A 176 -12.48 9.71 18.66
C GLU A 176 -10.97 9.75 18.34
N TYR A 177 -10.29 8.61 18.49
CA TYR A 177 -8.87 8.50 18.18
C TYR A 177 -8.67 7.67 16.92
N ILE A 178 -8.57 8.37 15.79
CA ILE A 178 -8.23 7.86 14.45
C ILE A 178 -7.07 8.74 13.97
N PRO A 179 -5.80 8.41 14.30
CA PRO A 179 -4.70 9.34 14.14
C PRO A 179 -4.50 9.75 12.68
N VAL A 180 -4.16 11.02 12.48
CA VAL A 180 -3.82 11.59 11.18
C VAL A 180 -2.57 12.46 11.30
N CYS A 181 -1.83 12.62 10.21
CA CYS A 181 -0.75 13.58 10.10
C CYS A 181 -1.26 14.83 9.40
N GLY A 182 -1.28 15.96 10.11
CA GLY A 182 -1.71 17.26 9.58
C GLY A 182 -0.52 18.03 9.02
N TRP A 183 -0.51 18.27 7.72
CA TRP A 183 0.55 18.97 7.01
C TRP A 183 0.29 20.47 6.98
N PHE A 184 1.30 21.25 7.35
CA PHE A 184 1.13 22.69 7.47
C PHE A 184 1.06 23.38 6.10
N ASN A 185 0.28 24.47 6.07
CA ASN A 185 0.16 25.33 4.90
C ASN A 185 1.46 26.15 4.67
N GLN A 186 1.52 26.87 3.56
CA GLN A 186 2.70 27.65 3.17
C GLN A 186 2.98 28.86 4.08
N ASP A 187 2.05 29.21 4.97
CA ASP A 187 2.24 30.28 5.95
C ASP A 187 3.15 29.86 7.11
N ILE A 188 3.40 28.55 7.25
CA ILE A 188 4.30 27.99 8.26
C ILE A 188 5.65 27.65 7.64
N GLN A 189 6.69 28.34 8.12
CA GLN A 189 8.08 28.02 7.78
C GLN A 189 8.63 26.95 8.73
N CYS A 190 8.69 25.72 8.27
CA CYS A 190 9.30 24.62 9.01
C CYS A 190 10.81 24.59 8.82
N VAL A 191 11.55 24.46 9.92
CA VAL A 191 13.01 24.34 9.91
C VAL A 191 13.45 22.87 9.78
N LYS A 192 12.55 21.93 10.10
CA LYS A 192 12.83 20.49 10.12
C LYS A 192 11.68 19.71 9.48
N TYR A 193 12.02 18.60 8.82
CA TYR A 193 11.06 17.63 8.28
C TYR A 193 10.46 16.73 9.39
N PRO A 194 9.21 16.24 9.20
CA PRO A 194 8.22 16.75 8.26
C PRO A 194 7.67 18.11 8.71
N CYS A 195 7.17 18.89 7.76
CA CYS A 195 6.43 20.11 8.06
C CYS A 195 4.98 19.78 8.42
N ALA A 196 4.81 19.02 9.51
CA ALA A 196 3.55 18.42 9.90
C ALA A 196 3.53 18.08 11.40
N ALA A 197 2.34 17.79 11.93
CA ALA A 197 2.16 17.32 13.31
C ALA A 197 1.12 16.18 13.40
N ASP A 198 1.26 15.34 14.43
CA ASP A 198 0.30 14.30 14.76
C ASP A 198 -0.97 14.90 15.36
N TYR A 199 -2.13 14.47 14.85
CA TYR A 199 -3.44 14.82 15.39
C TYR A 199 -4.22 13.56 15.74
N GLY A 200 -5.10 13.66 16.74
CA GLY A 200 -5.89 12.53 17.23
C GLY A 200 -6.96 12.06 16.24
N ASN A 201 -7.45 12.98 15.39
CA ASN A 201 -8.37 12.70 14.30
C ASN A 201 -8.40 13.82 13.25
N LYS A 202 -8.99 13.54 12.08
CA LYS A 202 -9.17 14.48 10.97
C LYS A 202 -9.78 15.83 11.36
N CYS A 203 -10.73 15.84 12.30
CA CYS A 203 -11.34 17.09 12.75
C CYS A 203 -10.35 17.94 13.56
N THR A 204 -9.62 17.31 14.49
CA THR A 204 -8.60 18.03 15.28
C THR A 204 -7.45 18.55 14.41
N ALA A 205 -7.15 17.90 13.30
CA ALA A 205 -6.21 18.40 12.29
C ALA A 205 -6.79 19.62 11.54
N CYS A 206 -7.97 19.49 10.93
CA CYS A 206 -8.53 20.55 10.09
C CYS A 206 -9.03 21.78 10.86
N THR A 207 -9.29 21.66 12.16
CA THR A 207 -9.60 22.82 13.01
C THR A 207 -8.38 23.66 13.35
N ASP A 208 -7.16 23.13 13.17
CA ASP A 208 -5.94 23.92 13.24
C ASP A 208 -5.78 24.69 11.91
N GLU A 209 -5.86 26.02 11.98
CA GLU A 209 -5.75 26.91 10.81
C GLU A 209 -4.39 26.77 10.09
N LYS A 210 -3.37 26.25 10.79
CA LYS A 210 -2.05 26.01 10.23
C LYS A 210 -2.02 24.78 9.31
N VAL A 211 -2.97 23.87 9.45
CA VAL A 211 -3.05 22.63 8.66
C VAL A 211 -3.76 22.92 7.33
N GLY A 212 -3.07 22.61 6.23
CA GLY A 212 -3.63 22.69 4.88
C GLY A 212 -4.36 21.40 4.49
N TYR A 213 -3.77 20.25 4.79
CA TYR A 213 -4.32 18.93 4.47
C TYR A 213 -3.85 17.89 5.48
N TYR A 214 -4.51 16.73 5.51
CA TYR A 214 -4.09 15.61 6.36
C TYR A 214 -3.91 14.33 5.56
N THR A 215 -3.12 13.42 6.12
CA THR A 215 -2.94 12.04 5.66
C THR A 215 -3.31 11.10 6.81
N GLU A 216 -3.85 9.91 6.53
CA GLU A 216 -4.19 8.95 7.59
C GLU A 216 -2.92 8.49 8.36
N GLY A 217 -3.07 8.01 9.60
CA GLY A 217 -1.93 7.54 10.38
C GLY A 217 -1.04 8.65 10.96
N LYS A 218 0.11 8.29 11.51
CA LYS A 218 1.04 9.24 12.14
C LYS A 218 1.94 9.92 11.11
N CYS A 219 2.53 11.05 11.49
CA CYS A 219 3.49 11.74 10.66
C CYS A 219 4.77 10.91 10.46
N PRO A 220 5.36 10.98 9.26
CA PRO A 220 6.62 10.32 8.99
C PRO A 220 7.74 10.94 9.84
N THR A 221 8.70 10.12 10.21
CA THR A 221 9.90 10.54 10.93
C THR A 221 11.06 10.70 9.96
N ASP A 222 12.13 11.38 10.38
CA ASP A 222 13.33 11.55 9.55
C ASP A 222 13.90 10.21 9.03
N SER A 223 13.73 9.11 9.78
CA SER A 223 14.16 7.77 9.38
C SER A 223 13.34 7.14 8.26
N ASP A 224 12.11 7.62 8.02
CA ASP A 224 11.20 7.04 7.02
C ASP A 224 11.50 7.53 5.59
N THR A 225 12.37 8.54 5.44
CA THR A 225 12.84 9.07 4.15
C THR A 225 14.09 8.37 3.60
N VAL A 226 14.69 7.46 4.37
CA VAL A 226 15.95 6.77 4.00
C VAL A 226 15.71 5.34 3.47
N LEU A 227 14.46 4.84 3.52
CA LEU A 227 14.08 3.48 3.10
C LEU A 227 13.32 3.43 1.76
N LYS A 228 13.60 4.35 0.85
CA LYS A 228 13.16 4.25 -0.55
C LYS A 228 14.33 4.38 -1.49
#